data_AF-A0A6J7ZX98-F1
#
_entry.id   AF-A0A6J7ZX98-F1
#
_cell.length_a   1.000
_cell.length_b   1.000
_cell.length_c   1.000
_cell.angle_alpha   90.00
_cell.angle_beta   90.00
_cell.angle_gamma   90.00
#
_symmetry.space_group_name_H-M   'P 1'
#
loop_
_entity.id
_entity.type
_entity.pdbx_description
1 polymer ?
#
loop_
_entity_poly.entity_id
_entity_poly.type
_entity_poly.pdbx_seq_one_letter_code
_entity_poly.pdbx_strand_id
1 'polypeptide(L)'
;MPTYGKLDSFDESEDWTQYVERMEHYFNDNEIDEEDQKKDIFLSVCGKNTYKLIRDLLAPAKPGTKSLADLTKLVKDHRDPVPSEIIQRFKFNSRTRHSDESVRTFIAALRSLTEHCNYGDTLNAMLRDRLVVGIKSDRIQRRLLAEPNLTFDKALEIATAMETAEKNAQDIQASGTNATFQKQVNKVSKSYTRNNSGNSKQGGCYRC
;
A
#
# COMPACT_ATOMS: atom_id res chain seq x y z
N MET A 1 19.20 43.70 19.03
CA MET A 1 19.59 42.44 19.72
C MET A 1 18.30 41.69 19.96
N PRO A 2 18.21 40.37 19.68
CA PRO A 2 17.02 39.63 20.02
C PRO A 2 16.76 39.68 21.52
N THR A 3 15.49 39.76 21.88
CA THR A 3 15.03 39.78 23.26
C THR A 3 15.18 38.39 23.88
N TYR A 4 14.98 37.33 23.09
CA TYR A 4 15.06 35.94 23.51
C TYR A 4 15.73 35.03 22.47
N GLY A 5 16.69 34.23 22.92
CA GLY A 5 17.28 33.12 22.16
C GLY A 5 18.16 33.52 20.98
N LYS A 6 18.60 32.49 20.24
CA LYS A 6 19.36 32.62 18.99
C LYS A 6 18.74 31.66 17.95
N LEU A 7 18.53 32.16 16.74
CA LEU A 7 18.19 31.32 15.60
C LEU A 7 19.46 30.82 14.91
N ASP A 8 19.67 29.50 14.92
CA ASP A 8 20.78 28.88 14.20
C ASP A 8 20.43 28.69 12.72
N SER A 9 21.46 28.66 11.86
CA SER A 9 21.30 28.49 10.42
C SER A 9 20.77 27.11 10.03
N PHE A 10 20.24 27.02 8.80
CA PHE A 10 19.76 25.75 8.27
C PHE A 10 20.90 24.72 8.18
N ASP A 11 20.64 23.50 8.65
CA ASP A 11 21.53 22.34 8.54
C ASP A 11 20.97 21.33 7.52
N GLU A 12 21.79 20.81 6.60
CA GLU A 12 21.31 19.89 5.56
C GLU A 12 20.81 18.53 6.11
N SER A 13 21.06 18.23 7.38
CA SER A 13 20.50 17.05 8.06
C SER A 13 19.13 17.29 8.70
N GLU A 14 18.66 18.54 8.76
CA GLU A 14 17.35 18.89 9.30
C GLU A 14 16.29 19.00 8.19
N ASP A 15 15.02 18.78 8.54
CA ASP A 15 13.91 18.96 7.62
C ASP A 15 13.64 20.46 7.39
N TRP A 16 13.46 20.85 6.11
CA TRP A 16 13.25 22.26 5.76
C TRP A 16 11.97 22.85 6.38
N THR A 17 10.91 22.05 6.51
CA THR A 17 9.66 22.51 7.14
C THR A 17 9.89 22.76 8.63
N GLN A 18 10.59 21.86 9.33
CA GLN A 18 10.93 22.04 10.74
C GLN A 18 11.82 23.27 10.97
N TYR A 19 12.76 23.54 10.07
CA TYR A 19 13.57 24.76 10.14
C TYR A 19 12.73 26.03 10.05
N VAL A 20 11.80 26.07 9.09
CA VAL A 20 10.87 27.21 8.91
C VAL A 20 9.99 27.40 10.14
N GLU A 21 9.43 26.32 10.70
CA GLU A 21 8.64 26.37 11.94
C GLU A 21 9.43 26.97 13.11
N ARG A 22 10.69 26.53 13.32
CA ARG A 22 11.56 27.08 14.37
C ARG A 22 11.86 28.57 14.17
N MET A 23 12.05 28.98 12.91
CA MET A 23 12.23 30.39 12.57
C MET A 23 10.97 31.22 12.86
N GLU A 24 9.78 30.71 12.53
CA GLU A 24 8.51 31.36 12.82
C GLU A 24 8.29 31.55 14.32
N HIS A 25 8.58 30.53 15.13
CA HIS A 25 8.58 30.65 16.59
C HIS A 25 9.54 31.73 17.09
N TYR A 26 10.75 31.79 16.53
CA TYR A 26 11.71 32.82 16.89
C TYR A 26 11.20 34.25 16.58
N PHE A 27 10.51 34.45 15.46
CA PHE A 27 9.90 35.75 15.15
C PHE A 27 8.79 36.10 16.14
N ASN A 28 7.91 35.15 16.44
CA ASN A 28 6.79 35.36 17.36
C ASN A 28 7.28 35.69 18.78
N ASP A 29 8.23 34.92 19.31
CA ASP A 29 8.76 35.12 20.67
C ASP A 29 9.51 36.44 20.83
N ASN A 30 10.03 37.00 19.73
CA ASN A 30 10.73 38.28 19.72
C ASN A 30 9.87 39.45 19.22
N GLU A 31 8.55 39.26 19.04
CA GLU A 31 7.60 40.28 18.57
C GLU A 31 8.04 40.94 17.25
N ILE A 32 8.60 40.13 16.34
CA ILE A 32 9.02 40.58 15.01
C ILE A 32 7.84 40.37 14.06
N ASP A 33 7.06 41.44 13.83
CA ASP A 33 5.86 41.36 12.98
C ASP A 33 6.09 41.85 11.55
N GLU A 34 7.02 42.78 11.34
CA GLU A 34 7.29 43.39 10.04
C GLU A 34 7.87 42.37 9.04
N GLU A 35 7.15 42.13 7.94
CA GLU A 35 7.49 41.09 6.96
C GLU A 35 8.86 41.32 6.29
N ASP A 36 9.21 42.57 6.01
CA ASP A 36 10.54 42.91 5.48
C ASP A 36 11.65 42.63 6.50
N GLN A 37 11.39 42.85 7.79
CA GLN A 37 12.33 42.56 8.85
C GLN A 37 12.52 41.04 9.02
N LYS A 38 11.44 40.25 9.00
CA LYS A 38 11.50 38.78 9.03
C LYS A 38 12.30 38.24 7.85
N LYS A 39 12.06 38.76 6.65
CA LYS A 39 12.80 38.41 5.42
C LYS A 39 14.29 38.71 5.56
N ASP A 40 14.66 39.90 6.02
CA ASP A 40 16.08 40.29 6.14
C ASP A 40 16.79 39.46 7.21
N ILE A 41 16.11 39.15 8.32
CA ILE A 41 16.64 38.24 9.34
C ILE A 41 16.85 36.85 8.73
N PHE A 42 15.84 36.28 8.05
CA PHE A 42 15.97 34.99 7.36
C PHE A 42 17.16 34.97 6.40
N LEU A 43 17.29 35.96 5.52
CA LEU A 43 18.40 36.02 4.57
C LEU A 43 19.77 36.12 5.27
N SER A 44 19.83 36.71 6.46
CA SER A 44 21.07 36.79 7.25
C SER A 44 21.42 35.50 7.99
N VAL A 45 20.40 34.73 8.43
CA VAL A 45 20.59 33.55 9.29
C VAL A 45 20.44 32.21 8.57
N CYS A 46 19.85 32.16 7.38
CA CYS A 46 19.57 30.90 6.64
C CYS A 46 20.81 30.07 6.30
N GLY A 47 22.01 30.65 6.43
CA GLY A 47 23.28 30.00 6.18
C GLY A 47 23.75 30.17 4.73
N LYS A 48 25.08 30.11 4.55
CA LYS A 48 25.74 30.40 3.27
C LYS A 48 25.25 29.52 2.11
N ASN A 49 24.96 28.24 2.36
CA ASN A 49 24.54 27.30 1.32
C ASN A 49 23.11 27.60 0.86
N THR A 50 22.19 27.80 1.81
CA THR A 50 20.79 28.17 1.51
C THR A 50 20.71 29.54 0.84
N TYR A 51 21.46 30.53 1.32
CA TYR A 51 21.50 31.85 0.66
C TYR A 51 22.02 31.74 -0.79
N LYS A 52 23.08 30.96 -1.01
CA LYS A 52 23.60 30.70 -2.36
C LYS A 52 22.56 30.04 -3.24
N LEU A 53 21.88 28.99 -2.75
CA LEU A 53 20.81 28.32 -3.48
C LEU A 53 19.71 29.30 -3.90
N ILE A 54 19.21 30.13 -2.96
CA ILE A 54 18.21 31.16 -3.25
C ILE A 54 18.72 32.13 -4.33
N ARG A 55 19.98 32.57 -4.22
CA ARG A 55 20.60 33.50 -5.16
C ARG A 55 20.67 32.92 -6.57
N ASP A 56 21.03 31.65 -6.68
CA ASP A 56 21.17 30.90 -7.93
C ASP A 56 19.79 30.65 -8.56
N LEU A 57 18.78 30.27 -7.77
CA LEU A 57 17.41 30.03 -8.24
C LEU A 57 16.67 31.31 -8.68
N LEU A 58 16.99 32.47 -8.12
CA LEU A 58 16.33 33.75 -8.45
C LEU A 58 17.00 34.55 -9.57
N ALA A 59 18.16 34.15 -10.06
CA ALA A 59 18.88 34.92 -11.07
C ALA A 59 18.00 35.22 -12.30
N PRO A 60 17.95 36.48 -12.79
CA PRO A 60 18.78 37.63 -12.42
C PRO A 60 18.28 38.47 -11.24
N ALA A 61 17.09 38.21 -10.69
CA ALA A 61 16.55 38.92 -9.53
C ALA A 61 17.39 38.69 -8.27
N LYS A 62 17.25 39.55 -7.26
CA LYS A 62 17.98 39.46 -5.99
C LYS A 62 17.06 38.90 -4.88
N PRO A 63 17.57 38.14 -3.90
CA PRO A 63 16.75 37.57 -2.83
C PRO A 63 15.90 38.59 -2.07
N GLY A 64 16.45 39.77 -1.77
CA GLY A 64 15.73 40.83 -1.04
C GLY A 64 14.52 41.43 -1.76
N THR A 65 14.32 41.14 -3.06
CA THR A 65 13.16 41.62 -3.83
C THR A 65 11.95 40.68 -3.77
N LYS A 66 12.04 39.57 -3.02
CA LYS A 66 10.98 38.59 -2.84
C LYS A 66 10.47 38.61 -1.42
N SER A 67 9.22 38.17 -1.21
CA SER A 67 8.67 38.01 0.14
C SER A 67 9.35 36.84 0.87
N LEU A 68 9.31 36.84 2.21
CA LEU A 68 9.79 35.69 2.98
C LEU A 68 9.08 34.39 2.56
N ALA A 69 7.76 34.44 2.38
CA ALA A 69 6.95 33.30 1.95
C ALA A 69 7.38 32.75 0.58
N ASP A 70 7.68 33.62 -0.39
CA ASP A 70 8.19 33.19 -1.69
C ASP A 70 9.56 32.52 -1.57
N LEU A 71 10.43 33.06 -0.70
CA LEU A 71 11.77 32.53 -0.50
C LEU A 71 11.76 31.16 0.19
N THR A 72 10.98 30.99 1.27
CA THR A 72 10.88 29.71 1.98
C THR A 72 10.23 28.64 1.11
N LYS A 73 9.21 29.02 0.33
CA LYS A 73 8.59 28.14 -0.66
C LYS A 73 9.57 27.76 -1.78
N LEU A 74 10.31 28.70 -2.35
CA LEU A 74 11.27 28.43 -3.42
C LEU A 74 12.31 27.38 -2.99
N VAL A 75 12.80 27.50 -1.77
CA VAL A 75 13.75 26.53 -1.21
C VAL A 75 13.09 25.17 -0.98
N LYS A 76 11.87 25.15 -0.43
CA LYS A 76 11.08 23.92 -0.24
C LYS A 76 10.87 23.19 -1.55
N ASP A 77 10.39 23.89 -2.58
CA ASP A 77 10.10 23.32 -3.89
C ASP A 77 11.36 22.78 -4.58
N HIS A 78 12.54 23.35 -4.29
CA HIS A 78 13.81 22.84 -4.80
C HIS A 78 14.30 21.59 -4.07
N ARG A 79 14.20 21.57 -2.73
CA ARG A 79 14.68 20.46 -1.90
C ARG A 79 13.73 19.26 -1.93
N ASP A 80 12.43 19.54 -1.93
CA ASP A 80 11.35 18.57 -1.97
C ASP A 80 10.52 18.78 -3.24
N PRO A 81 11.09 18.55 -4.44
CA PRO A 81 10.36 18.75 -5.68
C PRO A 81 9.14 17.85 -5.68
N VAL A 82 7.96 18.45 -5.87
CA VAL A 82 6.70 17.72 -5.98
C VAL A 82 6.89 16.61 -7.02
N PRO A 83 6.71 15.33 -6.63
CA PRO A 83 6.96 14.26 -7.56
C PRO A 83 6.05 14.39 -8.78
N SER A 84 6.61 14.18 -9.99
CA SER A 84 5.85 14.30 -11.24
C SER A 84 4.58 13.46 -11.19
N GLU A 85 3.43 14.12 -11.33
CA GLU A 85 2.10 13.47 -11.30
C GLU A 85 2.03 12.31 -12.29
N ILE A 86 2.58 12.48 -13.50
CA ILE A 86 2.61 11.45 -14.54
C ILE A 86 3.40 10.22 -14.07
N ILE A 87 4.55 10.43 -13.43
CA ILE A 87 5.37 9.33 -12.90
C ILE A 87 4.67 8.63 -11.74
N GLN A 88 3.97 9.36 -10.89
CA GLN A 88 3.25 8.78 -9.76
C GLN A 88 2.03 7.98 -10.22
N ARG A 89 1.28 8.50 -11.18
CA ARG A 89 0.22 7.76 -11.87
C ARG A 89 0.77 6.53 -12.59
N PHE A 90 1.94 6.61 -13.20
CA PHE A 90 2.61 5.45 -13.80
C PHE A 90 2.95 4.39 -12.75
N LYS A 91 3.54 4.77 -11.60
CA LYS A 91 3.83 3.85 -10.49
C LYS A 91 2.56 3.19 -9.95
N PHE A 92 1.52 3.98 -9.70
CA PHE A 92 0.20 3.49 -9.28
C PHE A 92 -0.36 2.50 -10.30
N ASN A 93 -0.37 2.85 -11.58
CA ASN A 93 -0.94 2.01 -12.65
C ASN A 93 -0.10 0.77 -12.96
N SER A 94 1.19 0.78 -12.66
CA SER A 94 2.08 -0.37 -12.81
C SER A 94 2.01 -1.34 -11.62
N ARG A 95 1.35 -0.94 -10.53
CA ARG A 95 1.31 -1.75 -9.31
C ARG A 95 0.32 -2.91 -9.45
N THR A 96 0.86 -4.13 -9.33
CA THR A 96 0.12 -5.39 -9.30
C THR A 96 0.41 -6.15 -8.03
N ARG A 97 -0.58 -6.81 -7.42
CA ARG A 97 -0.41 -7.58 -6.18
C ARG A 97 0.66 -8.66 -6.34
N HIS A 98 1.57 -8.77 -5.38
CA HIS A 98 2.53 -9.88 -5.36
C HIS A 98 1.84 -11.20 -4.96
N SER A 99 2.42 -12.34 -5.29
CA SER A 99 1.78 -13.65 -5.04
C SER A 99 1.66 -14.00 -3.55
N ASP A 100 2.57 -13.47 -2.75
CA ASP A 100 2.71 -13.60 -1.31
C ASP A 100 2.07 -12.42 -0.54
N GLU A 101 1.50 -11.46 -1.26
CA GLU A 101 0.92 -10.25 -0.68
C GLU A 101 -0.60 -10.40 -0.48
N SER A 102 -1.07 -10.07 0.74
CA SER A 102 -2.50 -10.05 1.04
C SER A 102 -3.25 -8.93 0.30
N VAL A 103 -4.56 -9.08 0.09
CA VAL A 103 -5.41 -8.01 -0.47
C VAL A 103 -5.27 -6.71 0.35
N ARG A 104 -5.25 -6.82 1.68
CA ARG A 104 -5.16 -5.64 2.56
C ARG A 104 -3.85 -4.89 2.40
N THR A 105 -2.73 -5.62 2.36
CA THR A 105 -1.40 -5.04 2.14
C THR A 105 -1.31 -4.36 0.78
N PHE A 106 -1.86 -5.00 -0.26
CA PHE A 106 -1.91 -4.44 -1.59
C PHE A 106 -2.67 -3.12 -1.66
N ILE A 107 -3.85 -3.04 -1.02
CA ILE A 107 -4.63 -1.80 -0.96
C ILE A 107 -3.91 -0.70 -0.19
N ALA A 108 -3.25 -1.03 0.92
CA ALA A 108 -2.44 -0.06 1.65
C ALA A 108 -1.34 0.52 0.76
N ALA A 109 -0.64 -0.34 0.01
CA ALA A 109 0.36 0.09 -0.96
C ALA A 109 -0.24 0.97 -2.08
N LEU A 110 -1.40 0.60 -2.62
CA LEU A 110 -2.08 1.43 -3.63
C LEU A 110 -2.45 2.80 -3.08
N ARG A 111 -3.01 2.89 -1.87
CA ARG A 111 -3.35 4.17 -1.24
C ARG A 111 -2.12 5.05 -1.04
N SER A 112 -1.01 4.49 -0.57
CA SER A 112 0.26 5.23 -0.44
C SER A 112 0.71 5.81 -1.79
N LEU A 113 0.58 5.08 -2.89
CA LEU A 113 0.97 5.57 -4.22
C LEU A 113 0.06 6.69 -4.76
N THR A 114 -1.11 6.95 -4.16
CA THR A 114 -2.03 8.00 -4.62
C THR A 114 -1.68 9.41 -4.16
N GLU A 115 -0.77 9.54 -3.18
CA GLU A 115 -0.45 10.82 -2.50
C GLU A 115 -0.16 11.98 -3.45
N HIS A 116 0.57 11.71 -4.54
CA HIS A 116 0.95 12.71 -5.54
C HIS A 116 0.33 12.45 -6.92
N CYS A 117 -0.75 11.66 -6.98
CA CYS A 117 -1.43 11.35 -8.25
C CYS A 117 -2.50 12.39 -8.64
N ASN A 118 -2.89 13.28 -7.73
CA ASN A 118 -3.92 14.30 -7.95
C ASN A 118 -5.23 13.72 -8.54
N TYR A 119 -5.72 12.60 -8.00
CA TYR A 119 -6.95 11.97 -8.50
C TYR A 119 -8.24 12.70 -8.08
N GLY A 120 -8.19 13.52 -7.03
CA GLY A 120 -9.36 14.25 -6.53
C GLY A 120 -10.55 13.32 -6.29
N ASP A 121 -11.73 13.74 -6.75
CA ASP A 121 -12.99 13.00 -6.59
C ASP A 121 -13.00 11.62 -7.28
N THR A 122 -12.07 11.37 -8.20
CA THR A 122 -11.96 10.09 -8.91
C THR A 122 -11.12 9.04 -8.18
N LEU A 123 -10.54 9.37 -7.02
CA LEU A 123 -9.64 8.49 -6.25
C LEU A 123 -10.21 7.08 -6.05
N ASN A 124 -11.47 6.98 -5.61
CA ASN A 124 -12.11 5.68 -5.36
C ASN A 124 -12.32 4.89 -6.66
N ALA A 125 -12.63 5.56 -7.78
CA ALA A 125 -12.73 4.89 -9.08
C ALA A 125 -11.36 4.34 -9.53
N MET A 126 -10.29 5.13 -9.38
CA MET A 126 -8.93 4.71 -9.72
C MET A 126 -8.47 3.53 -8.85
N LEU A 127 -8.72 3.58 -7.54
CA LEU A 127 -8.40 2.48 -6.62
C LEU A 127 -9.17 1.19 -6.97
N ARG A 128 -10.46 1.31 -7.31
CA ARG A 128 -11.28 0.19 -7.77
C ARG A 128 -10.69 -0.43 -9.04
N ASP A 129 -10.45 0.38 -10.06
CA ASP A 129 -9.98 -0.12 -11.36
C ASP A 129 -8.60 -0.77 -11.20
N ARG A 130 -7.72 -0.16 -10.40
CA ARG A 130 -6.40 -0.72 -10.13
C ARG A 130 -6.43 -1.98 -9.30
N LEU A 131 -7.35 -2.09 -8.33
CA LEU A 131 -7.61 -3.33 -7.60
C LEU A 131 -8.04 -4.43 -8.58
N VAL A 132 -9.04 -4.18 -9.43
CA VAL A 132 -9.56 -5.19 -10.36
C VAL A 132 -8.50 -5.66 -11.35
N VAL A 133 -7.74 -4.75 -11.97
CA VAL A 133 -6.73 -5.12 -12.97
C VAL A 133 -5.45 -5.65 -12.31
N GLY A 134 -5.12 -5.17 -11.10
CA GLY A 134 -3.90 -5.51 -10.38
C GLY A 134 -4.01 -6.72 -9.46
N ILE A 135 -5.21 -7.27 -9.23
CA ILE A 135 -5.39 -8.45 -8.38
C ILE A 135 -4.81 -9.69 -9.06
N LYS A 136 -3.74 -10.25 -8.48
CA LYS A 136 -3.11 -11.49 -8.95
C LYS A 136 -3.90 -12.71 -8.46
N SER A 137 -5.14 -12.84 -8.91
CA SER A 137 -6.03 -14.00 -8.70
C SER A 137 -7.14 -13.97 -9.74
N ASP A 138 -7.11 -14.90 -10.70
CA ASP A 138 -8.13 -15.02 -11.76
C ASP A 138 -9.54 -15.21 -11.18
N ARG A 139 -9.66 -15.99 -10.10
CA ARG A 139 -10.96 -16.23 -9.44
C ARG A 139 -11.55 -14.94 -8.86
N ILE A 140 -10.73 -14.16 -8.13
CA ILE A 140 -11.18 -12.88 -7.57
C ILE A 140 -11.47 -11.88 -8.68
N GLN A 141 -10.60 -11.78 -9.68
CA GLN A 141 -10.76 -10.85 -10.79
C GLN A 141 -12.07 -11.10 -11.56
N ARG A 142 -12.38 -12.35 -11.91
CA ARG A 142 -13.64 -12.70 -12.57
C ARG A 142 -14.85 -12.34 -11.72
N ARG A 143 -14.79 -12.60 -10.41
CA ARG A 143 -15.90 -12.27 -9.50
C ARG A 143 -16.16 -10.76 -9.45
N LEU A 144 -15.09 -9.96 -9.43
CA LEU A 144 -15.17 -8.50 -9.43
C LEU A 144 -15.72 -7.96 -10.76
N LEU A 145 -15.24 -8.50 -11.90
CA LEU A 145 -15.71 -8.10 -13.23
C LEU A 145 -17.19 -8.44 -13.49
N ALA A 146 -17.74 -9.43 -12.78
CA ALA A 146 -19.15 -9.81 -12.87
C ALA A 146 -20.08 -8.91 -12.03
N GLU A 147 -19.56 -8.00 -11.21
CA GLU A 147 -20.38 -7.13 -10.36
C GLU A 147 -20.92 -5.90 -11.11
N PRO A 148 -22.24 -5.74 -11.22
CA PRO A 148 -22.81 -4.49 -11.71
C PRO A 148 -22.59 -3.37 -10.69
N ASN A 149 -22.29 -2.17 -11.20
CA ASN A 149 -22.08 -0.95 -10.39
C ASN A 149 -21.04 -1.14 -9.28
N LEU A 150 -19.93 -1.81 -9.59
CA LEU A 150 -18.86 -2.06 -8.62
C LEU A 150 -18.29 -0.75 -8.07
N THR A 151 -18.34 -0.59 -6.76
CA THR A 151 -17.67 0.49 -6.01
C THR A 151 -16.35 -0.02 -5.41
N PHE A 152 -15.47 0.88 -5.00
CA PHE A 152 -14.22 0.50 -4.34
C PHE A 152 -14.45 -0.33 -3.08
N ASP A 153 -15.35 0.12 -2.20
CA ASP A 153 -15.62 -0.56 -0.92
C ASP A 153 -16.16 -1.98 -1.14
N LYS A 154 -17.09 -2.14 -2.08
CA LYS A 154 -17.63 -3.45 -2.46
C LYS A 154 -16.54 -4.35 -3.09
N ALA A 155 -15.67 -3.79 -3.91
CA ALA A 155 -14.55 -4.54 -4.50
C ALA A 155 -13.58 -5.04 -3.42
N LEU A 156 -13.26 -4.20 -2.45
CA LEU A 156 -12.39 -4.54 -1.32
C LEU A 156 -13.01 -5.62 -0.44
N GLU A 157 -14.30 -5.50 -0.12
CA GLU A 157 -15.05 -6.49 0.65
C GLU A 157 -15.01 -7.87 -0.05
N ILE A 158 -15.38 -7.92 -1.33
CA ILE A 158 -15.40 -9.17 -2.12
C ILE A 158 -14.00 -9.78 -2.17
N ALA A 159 -12.97 -8.99 -2.51
CA ALA A 159 -11.61 -9.50 -2.63
C ALA A 159 -11.09 -10.07 -1.31
N THR A 160 -11.34 -9.37 -0.19
CA THR A 160 -10.92 -9.81 1.16
C THR A 160 -11.67 -11.07 1.60
N ALA A 161 -12.98 -11.12 1.38
CA ALA A 161 -13.79 -12.28 1.72
C ALA A 161 -13.36 -13.52 0.93
N MET A 162 -13.07 -13.35 -0.36
CA MET A 162 -12.62 -14.44 -1.22
C MET A 162 -11.22 -14.95 -0.85
N GLU A 163 -10.27 -14.07 -0.56
CA GLU A 163 -8.94 -14.43 -0.05
C GLU A 163 -9.04 -15.21 1.27
N THR A 164 -9.90 -14.74 2.19
CA THR A 164 -10.13 -15.41 3.48
C THR A 164 -10.75 -16.79 3.28
N ALA A 165 -11.73 -16.91 2.37
CA ALA A 165 -12.36 -18.18 2.07
C ALA A 165 -11.38 -19.19 1.42
N GLU A 166 -10.47 -18.72 0.56
CA GLU A 166 -9.40 -19.54 -0.02
C GLU A 166 -8.48 -20.09 1.07
N LYS A 167 -8.02 -19.23 1.99
CA LYS A 167 -7.17 -19.63 3.11
C LYS A 167 -7.86 -20.64 4.04
N ASN A 168 -9.10 -20.35 4.43
CA ASN A 168 -9.88 -21.25 5.28
C ASN A 168 -10.12 -22.62 4.61
N ALA A 169 -10.37 -22.66 3.31
CA ALA A 169 -10.52 -23.91 2.58
C ALA A 169 -9.23 -24.74 2.54
N GLN A 170 -8.07 -24.09 2.38
CA GLN A 170 -6.76 -24.73 2.45
C GLN A 170 -6.50 -25.32 3.86
N ASP A 171 -6.84 -24.58 4.92
CA ASP A 171 -6.67 -25.04 6.31
C ASP A 171 -7.53 -26.29 6.60
N ILE A 172 -8.78 -26.34 6.10
CA ILE A 172 -9.65 -27.51 6.21
C ILE A 172 -9.03 -28.72 5.49
N GLN A 173 -8.52 -28.52 4.27
CA GLN A 173 -7.92 -29.58 3.47
C GLN A 173 -6.64 -30.13 4.12
N ALA A 174 -5.77 -29.24 4.61
CA ALA A 174 -4.54 -29.61 5.32
C ALA A 174 -4.82 -30.36 6.63
N SER A 175 -5.90 -29.98 7.34
CA SER A 175 -6.33 -30.67 8.55
C SER A 175 -6.91 -32.08 8.27
N GLY A 176 -7.52 -32.29 7.09
CA GLY A 176 -8.06 -33.58 6.66
C GLY A 176 -7.00 -34.61 6.25
N THR A 177 -5.79 -34.18 5.87
CA THR A 177 -4.73 -35.09 5.38
C THR A 177 -3.95 -35.82 6.48
N ASN A 178 -4.13 -35.48 7.75
CA ASN A 178 -3.50 -36.20 8.88
C ASN A 178 -4.35 -37.34 9.46
N ALA A 179 -5.52 -37.64 8.89
CA ALA A 179 -6.39 -38.74 9.32
C ALA A 179 -6.25 -39.98 8.42
N THR A 180 -5.02 -40.45 8.18
CA THR A 180 -4.78 -41.79 7.60
C THR A 180 -3.90 -42.62 8.51
N PHE A 181 -4.43 -43.07 9.64
CA PHE A 181 -3.95 -44.30 10.30
C PHE A 181 -5.14 -45.17 10.73
N GLN A 182 -5.37 -46.20 9.90
CA GLN A 182 -6.03 -47.48 10.17
C GLN A 182 -7.47 -47.48 10.74
N LYS A 183 -8.45 -47.35 9.83
CA LYS A 183 -9.74 -48.05 10.02
C LYS A 183 -9.52 -49.53 9.70
N GLN A 184 -9.15 -50.33 10.70
CA GLN A 184 -9.37 -51.77 10.63
C GLN A 184 -10.88 -52.03 10.67
N VAL A 185 -11.46 -52.27 9.50
CA VAL A 185 -12.83 -52.78 9.40
C VAL A 185 -12.78 -54.28 9.69
N ASN A 186 -13.33 -54.70 10.82
CA ASN A 186 -13.46 -56.12 11.17
C ASN A 186 -14.34 -56.83 10.14
N LYS A 187 -13.71 -57.65 9.29
CA LYS A 187 -14.42 -58.54 8.37
C LYS A 187 -15.03 -59.67 9.18
N VAL A 188 -16.35 -59.68 9.34
CA VAL A 188 -17.07 -60.82 9.93
C VAL A 188 -17.05 -61.98 8.94
N SER A 189 -16.20 -62.97 9.15
CA SER A 189 -16.27 -64.24 8.43
C SER A 189 -17.44 -65.06 8.98
N LYS A 190 -18.53 -65.18 8.21
CA LYS A 190 -19.56 -66.19 8.45
C LYS A 190 -18.96 -67.58 8.16
N SER A 191 -18.55 -68.29 9.21
CA SER A 191 -18.28 -69.73 9.13
C SER A 191 -19.60 -70.49 9.07
N TYR A 192 -20.02 -70.88 7.87
CA TYR A 192 -21.01 -71.96 7.72
C TYR A 192 -20.27 -73.29 7.76
N THR A 193 -20.29 -73.96 8.91
CA THR A 193 -20.03 -75.41 8.98
C THR A 193 -21.25 -76.12 8.40
N ARG A 194 -21.10 -76.70 7.22
CA ARG A 194 -22.06 -77.66 6.65
C ARG A 194 -21.37 -79.01 6.55
N ASN A 195 -21.61 -79.86 7.55
CA ASN A 195 -21.49 -81.29 7.38
C ASN A 195 -22.62 -81.75 6.44
N ASN A 196 -22.27 -82.37 5.31
CA ASN A 196 -22.91 -83.64 4.96
C ASN A 196 -22.12 -84.41 3.89
N SER A 197 -21.73 -85.61 4.29
CA SER A 197 -21.44 -86.78 3.47
C SER A 197 -22.56 -87.09 2.48
N GLY A 198 -22.22 -87.56 1.27
CA GLY A 198 -23.20 -88.25 0.42
C GLY A 198 -22.97 -88.18 -1.09
N ASN A 199 -22.03 -88.98 -1.57
CA ASN A 199 -22.13 -89.88 -2.72
C ASN A 199 -22.87 -89.47 -4.03
N SER A 200 -22.09 -89.57 -5.12
CA SER A 200 -22.44 -90.16 -6.42
C SER A 200 -23.09 -89.32 -7.54
N LYS A 201 -22.43 -89.47 -8.70
CA LYS A 201 -22.93 -89.59 -10.08
C LYS A 201 -23.27 -88.33 -10.90
N GLN A 202 -22.44 -88.18 -11.93
CA GLN A 202 -22.77 -88.07 -13.36
C GLN A 202 -23.76 -86.98 -13.80
N GLY A 203 -23.28 -86.13 -14.71
CA GLY A 203 -24.14 -85.64 -15.79
C GLY A 203 -23.79 -84.25 -16.31
N GLY A 204 -23.11 -84.22 -17.46
CA GLY A 204 -23.48 -83.36 -18.60
C GLY A 204 -23.40 -81.84 -18.43
N CYS A 205 -22.33 -81.28 -19.00
CA CYS A 205 -22.30 -79.90 -19.48
C CYS A 205 -23.31 -79.72 -20.63
N TYR A 206 -24.12 -78.65 -20.61
CA TYR A 206 -24.69 -78.06 -21.83
C TYR A 206 -24.71 -76.53 -21.74
N ARG A 207 -24.15 -75.91 -22.78
CA ARG A 207 -24.32 -74.52 -23.19
C ARG A 207 -25.74 -74.30 -23.73
N CYS A 208 -26.27 -73.10 -23.51
CA CYS A 208 -26.70 -72.18 -24.58
C CYS A 208 -26.26 -70.78 -24.16
#